data_AF-A0A5E4QHG1-F1
#
_entry.id   AF-A0A5E4QHG1-F1
#
_cell.length_a   1.000
_cell.length_b   1.000
_cell.length_c   1.000
_cell.angle_alpha   90.00
_cell.angle_beta   90.00
_cell.angle_gamma   90.00
#
_symmetry.space_group_name_H-M   'P 1'
#
loop_
_entity.id
_entity.type
_entity.pdbx_description
1 polymer ?
#
loop_
_entity_poly.entity_id
_entity_poly.type
_entity_poly.pdbx_seq_one_letter_code
_entity_poly.pdbx_strand_id
1 'polypeptide(L)'
;GFQRFGFEAFVKKQECAGCLTVGVIGQPAPSSSPGTFTFGLNWGIAYELPNATETAYAFRRKKKPLVQRRSRRELYQKLELILDNMGYSGRECILKTLCETTQRLVPHGNNMIEEIFRTMFTLPITKVLPTEPLEHTIYDSAHRLGLLLKTCDNFKCPLSLVDWAQGYYNAPAPIVDTAKSPWTLFSSSYNDL
;
A
#
# COMPACT_ATOMS: atom_id res chain seq x y z
N GLY A 1 -4.48 11.06 -18.20
CA GLY A 1 -3.60 11.91 -17.39
C GLY A 1 -2.20 11.40 -17.51
N PHE A 2 -1.22 12.28 -17.73
CA PHE A 2 0.19 11.89 -17.79
C PHE A 2 0.82 12.19 -16.42
N GLN A 3 1.41 11.19 -15.78
CA GLN A 3 2.05 11.36 -14.47
C GLN A 3 3.55 11.22 -14.63
N ARG A 4 4.30 12.25 -14.22
CA ARG A 4 5.76 12.31 -14.33
C ARG A 4 6.32 12.18 -12.92
N PHE A 5 7.05 11.09 -12.69
CA PHE A 5 7.72 10.82 -11.43
C PHE A 5 9.23 10.98 -11.63
N GLY A 6 9.84 11.87 -10.85
CA GLY A 6 11.29 12.03 -10.78
C GLY A 6 11.77 11.66 -9.39
N PHE A 7 12.65 10.67 -9.30
CA PHE A 7 13.25 10.24 -8.03
C PHE A 7 14.77 10.43 -8.09
N GLU A 8 15.31 11.13 -7.10
CA GLU A 8 16.74 11.37 -6.96
C GLU A 8 17.16 11.06 -5.53
N ALA A 9 18.16 10.18 -5.37
CA ALA A 9 18.65 9.74 -4.09
C ALA A 9 20.13 10.09 -3.95
N PHE A 10 20.48 10.75 -2.84
CA PHE A 10 21.85 11.10 -2.50
C PHE A 10 22.27 10.38 -1.23
N VAL A 11 23.30 9.54 -1.35
CA VAL A 11 23.85 8.77 -0.23
C VAL A 11 25.20 9.35 0.15
N LYS A 12 25.28 9.95 1.34
CA LYS A 12 26.53 10.37 1.96
C LYS A 12 26.86 9.42 3.12
N LYS A 13 28.14 9.29 3.46
CA LYS A 13 28.70 8.26 4.38
C LYS A 13 27.99 8.12 5.75
N GLN A 14 27.19 9.10 6.16
CA GLN A 14 26.42 9.13 7.42
C GLN A 14 24.94 9.50 7.26
N GLU A 15 24.47 9.83 6.06
CA GLU A 15 23.09 10.31 5.82
C GLU A 15 22.60 9.85 4.45
N CYS A 16 21.38 9.33 4.39
CA CYS A 16 20.68 9.05 3.15
C CYS A 16 19.55 10.06 3.00
N ALA A 17 19.60 10.87 1.95
CA ALA A 17 18.55 11.81 1.60
C ALA A 17 17.92 11.39 0.27
N GLY A 18 16.60 11.27 0.23
CA GLY A 18 15.84 10.98 -0.98
C GLY A 18 14.82 12.08 -1.24
N CYS A 19 14.77 12.56 -2.47
CA CYS A 19 13.76 13.50 -2.94
C CYS A 19 12.87 12.81 -3.99
N LEU A 20 11.56 12.89 -3.80
CA LEU A 20 10.57 12.40 -4.75
C LEU A 20 9.71 13.56 -5.24
N THR A 21 9.64 13.72 -6.55
CA THR A 21 8.79 14.70 -7.21
C THR A 21 7.65 13.98 -7.93
N VAL A 22 6.41 14.37 -7.60
CA VAL A 22 5.19 13.83 -8.21
C VAL A 22 4.51 14.95 -8.96
N GLY A 23 4.53 14.88 -10.28
CA GLY A 23 3.81 15.81 -11.16
C GLY A 23 2.63 15.13 -11.83
N VAL A 24 1.43 15.72 -11.72
CA VAL A 24 0.24 15.28 -12.46
C VAL A 24 -0.14 16.35 -13.46
N ILE A 25 -0.22 15.96 -14.74
CA ILE A 25 -0.71 16.82 -15.82
C ILE A 25 -2.01 16.19 -16.34
N GLY A 26 -3.13 16.88 -16.09
CA GLY A 26 -4.45 16.49 -16.54
C GLY A 26 -5.13 17.63 -17.30
N GLN A 27 -5.72 17.32 -18.44
CA GLN A 27 -6.71 18.19 -19.09
C GLN A 27 -8.09 17.74 -18.63
N PRO A 28 -8.72 18.40 -17.63
CA PRO A 28 -10.14 18.23 -17.40
C PRO A 28 -10.89 18.94 -18.54
N ALA A 29 -11.29 18.21 -19.58
CA ALA A 29 -12.21 18.75 -20.58
C ALA A 29 -13.65 18.27 -20.31
N PRO A 30 -14.53 19.14 -19.77
CA PRO A 30 -15.90 19.23 -20.21
C PRO A 30 -16.03 20.30 -21.32
N SER A 31 -17.02 20.12 -22.21
CA SER A 31 -17.23 20.83 -23.48
C SER A 31 -17.55 22.34 -23.40
N SER A 32 -17.24 23.03 -22.30
CA SER A 32 -17.58 24.44 -22.08
C SER A 32 -16.42 25.36 -21.72
N SER A 33 -15.22 24.86 -21.39
CA SER A 33 -14.02 25.71 -21.26
C SER A 33 -12.72 24.87 -21.24
N PRO A 34 -11.66 25.20 -22.01
CA PRO A 34 -10.38 24.51 -21.95
C PRO A 34 -9.57 24.98 -20.74
N GLY A 35 -9.45 24.14 -19.70
CA GLY A 35 -8.54 24.35 -18.58
C GLY A 35 -7.53 23.21 -18.46
N THR A 36 -6.26 23.52 -18.19
CA THR A 36 -5.23 22.53 -17.85
C THR A 36 -4.98 22.61 -16.34
N PHE A 37 -5.12 21.50 -15.63
CA PHE A 37 -4.77 21.40 -14.21
C PHE A 37 -3.40 20.76 -14.07
N THR A 38 -2.44 21.53 -13.52
CA THR A 38 -1.07 21.06 -13.24
C THR A 38 -0.85 21.06 -11.73
N PHE A 39 -0.43 19.92 -11.21
CA PHE A 39 -0.13 19.75 -9.78
C PHE A 39 1.27 19.15 -9.60
N GLY A 40 2.04 19.70 -8.67
CA GLY A 40 3.40 19.24 -8.34
C GLY A 40 3.62 19.18 -6.83
N LEU A 41 4.04 18.02 -6.33
CA LEU A 41 4.47 17.79 -4.95
C LEU A 41 5.92 17.38 -4.89
N ASN A 42 6.67 17.95 -3.94
CA ASN A 42 8.05 17.57 -3.63
C ASN A 42 8.09 16.97 -2.21
N TRP A 43 8.54 15.72 -2.10
CA TRP A 43 8.68 15.00 -0.84
C TRP A 43 10.17 14.79 -0.56
N GLY A 44 10.63 15.16 0.63
CA GLY A 44 12.02 14.96 1.08
C GLY A 44 12.06 14.03 2.28
N ILE A 45 12.90 12.99 2.23
CA ILE A 45 13.12 12.05 3.33
C ILE A 45 14.62 12.05 3.63
N ALA A 46 15.00 12.46 4.83
CA ALA A 46 16.37 12.36 5.34
C ALA A 46 16.43 11.32 6.45
N TYR A 47 17.32 10.35 6.31
CA TYR A 47 17.55 9.30 7.29
C TYR A 47 19.01 9.34 7.74
N GLU A 48 19.23 9.52 9.04
CA GLU A 48 20.54 9.38 9.65
C GLU A 48 20.95 7.91 9.63
N LEU A 49 22.09 7.59 9.02
CA LEU A 49 22.59 6.22 9.06
C LEU A 49 23.11 5.94 10.48
N PRO A 50 22.71 4.81 11.10
CA PRO A 50 23.17 4.48 12.44
C PRO A 50 24.70 4.30 12.44
N ASN A 51 25.37 5.05 13.33
CA ASN A 51 26.82 5.05 13.46
C ASN A 51 27.35 3.73 14.05
N ALA A 52 28.35 3.16 13.38
CA ALA A 52 29.29 2.11 13.76
C ALA A 52 28.76 0.81 14.45
N THR A 53 28.88 -0.28 13.68
CA THR A 53 29.15 -1.67 14.10
C THR A 53 28.04 -2.45 14.82
N GLU A 54 27.50 -2.05 15.95
CA GLU A 54 26.57 -2.92 16.72
C GLU A 54 25.21 -3.12 16.04
N THR A 55 24.64 -2.04 15.49
CA THR A 55 23.40 -2.11 14.72
C THR A 55 23.59 -2.90 13.43
N ALA A 56 24.75 -2.76 12.75
CA ALA A 56 25.09 -3.54 11.57
C ALA A 56 25.24 -5.04 11.89
N TYR A 57 25.83 -5.40 13.03
CA TYR A 57 25.87 -6.79 13.51
C TYR A 57 24.48 -7.32 13.87
N ALA A 58 23.64 -6.53 14.52
CA ALA A 58 22.25 -6.89 14.83
C ALA A 58 21.39 -7.05 13.56
N PHE A 59 21.58 -6.18 12.56
CA PHE A 59 20.88 -6.23 11.28
C PHE A 59 21.38 -7.39 10.40
N ARG A 60 22.67 -7.73 10.46
CA ARG A 60 23.24 -8.93 9.82
C ARG A 60 22.80 -10.22 10.52
N ARG A 61 22.62 -10.21 11.84
CA ARG A 61 22.16 -11.39 12.61
C ARG A 61 20.67 -11.68 12.44
N LYS A 62 19.83 -10.66 12.26
CA LYS A 62 18.44 -10.90 11.89
C LYS A 62 18.42 -11.40 10.45
N LYS A 63 17.92 -12.63 10.25
CA LYS A 63 17.64 -13.14 8.90
C LYS A 63 16.77 -12.09 8.20
N LYS A 64 17.30 -11.44 7.15
CA LYS A 64 16.62 -10.43 6.31
C LYS A 64 15.11 -10.70 6.11
N PRO A 65 14.64 -11.94 5.84
CA PRO A 65 13.20 -12.21 5.70
C PRO A 65 12.36 -11.93 6.96
N LEU A 66 12.87 -12.16 8.17
CA LEU A 66 12.09 -12.00 9.41
C LEU A 66 11.81 -10.52 9.74
N VAL A 67 12.76 -9.63 9.46
CA VAL A 67 12.59 -8.19 9.66
C VAL A 67 11.63 -7.63 8.63
N GLN A 68 11.79 -8.04 7.37
CA GLN A 68 10.92 -7.61 6.27
C GLN A 68 9.47 -8.07 6.49
N ARG A 69 9.26 -9.30 7.00
CA ARG A 69 7.93 -9.78 7.38
C ARG A 69 7.31 -8.96 8.50
N ARG A 70 8.06 -8.64 9.56
CA ARG A 70 7.55 -7.82 10.66
C ARG A 70 7.07 -6.44 10.19
N SER A 71 7.88 -5.74 9.38
CA SER A 71 7.54 -4.41 8.86
C SER A 71 6.28 -4.46 7.99
N ARG A 72 6.12 -5.50 7.16
CA ARG A 72 4.93 -5.69 6.33
C ARG A 72 3.68 -5.97 7.16
N ARG A 73 3.79 -6.73 8.25
CA ARG A 73 2.67 -6.93 9.17
C ARG A 73 2.21 -5.61 9.78
N GLU A 74 3.14 -4.80 10.27
CA GLU A 74 2.81 -3.48 10.83
C GLU A 74 2.13 -2.58 9.79
N LEU A 75 2.53 -2.68 8.52
CA LEU A 75 1.88 -1.98 7.42
C LEU A 75 0.44 -2.48 7.20
N TYR A 76 0.21 -3.79 7.12
CA TYR A 76 -1.14 -4.34 6.93
C TYR A 76 -2.06 -4.00 8.09
N GLN A 77 -1.59 -4.08 9.34
CA GLN A 77 -2.37 -3.68 10.52
C GLN A 77 -2.82 -2.21 10.45
N LYS A 78 -1.93 -1.31 10.00
CA LYS A 78 -2.30 0.10 9.82
C LYS A 78 -3.32 0.29 8.68
N LEU A 79 -3.17 -0.45 7.59
CA LEU A 79 -4.11 -0.39 6.48
C LEU A 79 -5.49 -0.94 6.86
N GLU A 80 -5.55 -2.01 7.67
CA GLU A 80 -6.82 -2.51 8.21
C GLU A 80 -7.55 -1.41 8.99
N LEU A 81 -6.85 -0.73 9.89
CA LEU A 81 -7.43 0.38 10.67
C LEU A 81 -7.93 1.53 9.78
N ILE A 82 -7.18 1.90 8.73
CA ILE A 82 -7.61 2.94 7.79
C ILE A 82 -8.89 2.50 7.08
N LEU A 83 -8.96 1.26 6.62
CA LEU A 83 -10.12 0.73 5.90
C LEU A 83 -11.34 0.55 6.82
N ASP A 84 -11.12 0.16 8.07
CA ASP A 84 -12.14 0.09 9.10
C ASP A 84 -12.72 1.48 9.40
N ASN A 85 -11.85 2.50 9.52
CA ASN A 85 -12.26 3.88 9.71
C ASN A 85 -13.03 4.46 8.50
N MET A 86 -12.77 3.93 7.30
CA MET A 86 -13.54 4.26 6.09
C MET A 86 -14.90 3.55 6.02
N GLY A 87 -15.22 2.66 6.96
CA GLY A 87 -16.49 1.92 7.00
C GLY A 87 -16.49 0.62 6.20
N TYR A 88 -15.32 0.05 5.91
CA TYR A 88 -15.18 -1.25 5.26
C TYR A 88 -14.63 -2.29 6.25
N SER A 89 -14.83 -3.58 5.95
CA SER A 89 -14.18 -4.65 6.71
C SER A 89 -12.69 -4.74 6.34
N GLY A 90 -11.85 -3.97 7.02
CA GLY A 90 -10.43 -3.77 6.70
C GLY A 90 -9.66 -5.08 6.58
N ARG A 91 -9.87 -6.01 7.51
CA ARG A 91 -9.25 -7.35 7.47
C ARG A 91 -9.57 -8.11 6.18
N GLU A 92 -10.84 -8.17 5.78
CA GLU A 92 -11.23 -8.88 4.56
C GLU A 92 -10.70 -8.18 3.31
N CYS A 93 -10.65 -6.85 3.30
CA CYS A 93 -10.14 -6.06 2.20
C CYS A 93 -8.64 -6.24 1.97
N ILE A 94 -7.85 -6.35 3.05
CA ILE A 94 -6.42 -6.66 2.95
C ILE A 94 -6.19 -8.08 2.46
N LEU A 95 -6.97 -9.06 2.94
CA LEU A 95 -6.86 -10.44 2.47
C LEU A 95 -7.25 -10.58 0.98
N LYS A 96 -8.31 -9.88 0.55
CA LYS A 96 -8.68 -9.79 -0.87
C LYS A 96 -7.55 -9.21 -1.71
N THR A 97 -6.98 -8.10 -1.25
CA THR A 97 -5.87 -7.42 -1.93
C THR A 97 -4.64 -8.30 -2.07
N LEU A 98 -4.29 -9.05 -1.02
CA LEU A 98 -3.16 -10.00 -1.05
C LEU A 98 -3.37 -11.11 -2.09
N CYS A 99 -4.60 -11.59 -2.24
CA CYS A 99 -4.96 -12.59 -3.24
C CYS A 99 -5.00 -12.01 -4.66
N GLU A 100 -5.55 -10.80 -4.85
CA GLU A 100 -5.65 -10.15 -6.17
C GLU A 100 -4.28 -9.69 -6.70
N THR A 101 -3.38 -9.28 -5.80
CA THR A 101 -2.03 -8.80 -6.15
C THR A 101 -1.24 -9.88 -6.88
N THR A 102 -1.31 -11.14 -6.43
CA THR A 102 -0.57 -12.23 -7.08
C THR A 102 -1.07 -12.55 -8.48
N GLN A 103 -2.34 -12.22 -8.77
CA GLN A 103 -2.97 -12.51 -10.05
C GLN A 103 -2.82 -11.36 -11.05
N ARG A 104 -2.94 -10.10 -10.58
CA ARG A 104 -3.02 -8.92 -11.45
C ARG A 104 -1.72 -8.12 -11.56
N LEU A 105 -0.79 -8.24 -10.60
CA LEU A 105 0.41 -7.38 -10.51
C LEU A 105 1.74 -8.12 -10.76
N VAL A 106 1.71 -9.44 -10.95
CA VAL A 106 2.90 -10.29 -11.21
C VAL A 106 2.80 -10.79 -12.66
N PRO A 107 3.82 -10.61 -13.54
CA PRO A 107 5.24 -10.46 -13.23
C PRO A 107 5.81 -9.04 -13.23
N HIS A 108 5.37 -8.14 -14.10
CA HIS A 108 5.83 -6.74 -14.16
C HIS A 108 4.66 -5.78 -14.38
N GLY A 109 4.68 -4.68 -13.63
CA GLY A 109 3.72 -3.60 -13.80
C GLY A 109 4.20 -2.57 -14.80
N ASN A 110 3.28 -1.96 -15.52
CA ASN A 110 3.59 -0.91 -16.49
C ASN A 110 3.81 0.45 -15.81
N ASN A 111 3.28 0.61 -14.60
CA ASN A 111 3.30 1.86 -13.85
C ASN A 111 4.15 1.75 -12.58
N MET A 112 4.76 2.87 -12.14
CA MET A 112 5.51 2.92 -10.88
C MET A 112 4.63 2.55 -9.66
N ILE A 113 3.36 2.96 -9.67
CA ILE A 113 2.40 2.63 -8.60
C ILE A 113 2.15 1.12 -8.53
N GLU A 114 2.03 0.47 -9.68
CA GLU A 114 1.86 -0.97 -9.79
C GLU A 114 3.05 -1.73 -9.19
N GLU A 115 4.26 -1.25 -9.47
CA GLU A 115 5.52 -1.77 -8.92
C GLU A 115 5.61 -1.61 -7.39
N ILE A 116 5.16 -0.46 -6.87
CA ILE A 116 5.08 -0.20 -5.42
C ILE A 116 4.10 -1.17 -4.77
N PHE A 117 2.90 -1.30 -5.31
CA PHE A 117 1.89 -2.23 -4.78
C PHE A 117 2.36 -3.67 -4.84
N ARG A 118 2.99 -4.10 -5.94
CA ARG A 118 3.64 -5.40 -6.02
C ARG A 118 4.66 -5.57 -4.90
N THR A 119 5.54 -4.60 -4.70
CA THR A 119 6.59 -4.67 -3.69
C THR A 119 6.03 -4.74 -2.27
N MET A 120 4.92 -4.05 -1.98
CA MET A 120 4.29 -4.06 -0.66
C MET A 120 3.51 -5.34 -0.37
N PHE A 121 2.79 -5.88 -1.37
CA PHE A 121 1.86 -7.02 -1.17
C PHE A 121 2.40 -8.38 -1.64
N THR A 122 3.61 -8.46 -2.23
CA THR A 122 4.21 -9.75 -2.66
C THR A 122 4.97 -10.41 -1.53
N LEU A 123 4.46 -11.50 -0.92
CA LEU A 123 5.11 -12.20 0.20
C LEU A 123 6.02 -13.34 -0.30
N PRO A 124 7.13 -13.63 0.41
CA PRO A 124 7.97 -14.77 0.06
C PRO A 124 7.28 -16.08 0.45
N ILE A 125 7.30 -17.06 -0.46
CA ILE A 125 6.64 -18.40 -0.33
C ILE A 125 7.27 -19.28 0.78
N THR A 126 8.29 -18.79 1.49
CA THR A 126 8.94 -19.56 2.55
C THR A 126 7.98 -19.80 3.72
N LYS A 127 8.06 -20.99 4.34
CA LYS A 127 7.14 -21.32 5.44
C LYS A 127 7.31 -20.35 6.62
N VAL A 128 6.20 -19.93 7.21
CA VAL A 128 6.16 -19.19 8.48
C VAL A 128 6.69 -20.09 9.61
N LEU A 129 7.60 -19.57 10.44
CA LEU A 129 8.12 -20.33 11.59
C LEU A 129 7.04 -20.41 12.68
N PRO A 130 6.93 -21.50 13.44
CA PRO A 130 5.92 -21.64 14.49
C PRO A 130 6.06 -20.63 15.65
N THR A 131 7.21 -19.94 15.75
CA THR A 131 7.47 -18.87 16.74
C THR A 131 6.90 -17.51 16.30
N GLU A 132 6.40 -17.39 15.07
CA GLU A 132 5.89 -16.15 14.49
C GLU A 132 4.37 -16.00 14.78
N PRO A 133 3.84 -14.78 15.03
CA PRO A 133 2.45 -14.63 15.48
C PRO A 133 1.42 -15.06 14.42
N LEU A 134 0.25 -15.49 14.90
CA LEU A 134 -0.83 -16.11 14.10
C LEU A 134 -1.23 -15.29 12.87
N GLU A 135 -1.27 -13.97 12.96
CA GLU A 135 -1.67 -13.10 11.84
C GLU A 135 -0.82 -13.30 10.58
N HIS A 136 0.46 -13.64 10.72
CA HIS A 136 1.31 -13.92 9.57
C HIS A 136 0.86 -15.16 8.80
N THR A 137 0.32 -16.16 9.48
CA THR A 137 -0.19 -17.37 8.83
C THR A 137 -1.43 -17.08 7.99
N ILE A 138 -2.27 -16.14 8.44
CA ILE A 138 -3.51 -15.76 7.77
C ILE A 138 -3.18 -14.99 6.48
N TYR A 139 -2.31 -13.97 6.56
CA TYR A 139 -1.89 -13.23 5.37
C TYR A 139 -1.11 -14.10 4.37
N ASP A 140 -0.21 -14.97 4.86
CA ASP A 140 0.54 -15.89 4.00
C ASP A 140 -0.39 -16.89 3.31
N SER A 141 -1.42 -17.38 4.02
CA SER A 141 -2.43 -18.25 3.42
C SER A 141 -3.23 -17.54 2.32
N ALA A 142 -3.67 -16.29 2.54
CA ALA A 142 -4.42 -15.52 1.55
C ALA A 142 -3.57 -15.21 0.31
N HIS A 143 -2.30 -14.86 0.51
CA HIS A 143 -1.36 -14.65 -0.58
C HIS A 143 -1.13 -15.93 -1.39
N ARG A 144 -0.98 -17.07 -0.71
CA ARG A 144 -0.82 -18.37 -1.37
C ARG A 144 -2.06 -18.81 -2.12
N LEU A 145 -3.26 -18.48 -1.61
CA LEU A 145 -4.52 -18.76 -2.31
C LEU A 145 -4.57 -18.07 -3.67
N GLY A 146 -4.06 -16.85 -3.79
CA GLY A 146 -4.01 -16.13 -5.05
C GLY A 146 -3.10 -16.77 -6.12
N LEU A 147 -2.14 -17.61 -5.72
CA LEU A 147 -1.32 -18.42 -6.63
C LEU A 147 -2.03 -19.70 -7.09
N LEU A 148 -2.99 -20.21 -6.32
CA LEU A 148 -3.67 -21.48 -6.58
C LEU A 148 -5.03 -21.28 -7.27
N LEU A 149 -5.74 -20.21 -6.90
CA LEU A 149 -7.08 -19.89 -7.40
C LEU A 149 -7.01 -18.88 -8.53
N LYS A 150 -8.03 -18.91 -9.40
CA LYS A 150 -8.22 -17.93 -10.48
C LYS A 150 -9.04 -16.71 -10.03
N THR A 151 -9.84 -16.83 -8.97
CA THR A 151 -10.66 -15.75 -8.43
C THR A 151 -10.51 -15.65 -6.91
N CYS A 152 -10.65 -14.43 -6.38
CA CYS A 152 -10.45 -14.09 -4.96
C CYS A 152 -11.78 -13.73 -4.26
N ASP A 153 -12.91 -14.24 -4.77
CA ASP A 153 -14.27 -13.88 -4.34
C ASP A 153 -14.65 -14.40 -2.94
N ASN A 154 -13.78 -15.21 -2.32
CA ASN A 154 -13.97 -15.71 -0.96
C ASN A 154 -13.93 -14.58 0.09
N PHE A 155 -13.33 -13.43 -0.23
CA PHE A 155 -13.24 -12.27 0.65
C PHE A 155 -14.31 -11.23 0.29
N LYS A 156 -15.23 -10.92 1.22
CA LYS A 156 -16.42 -10.07 0.97
C LYS A 156 -16.09 -8.59 1.13
N CYS A 157 -15.05 -8.13 0.44
CA CYS A 157 -14.71 -6.71 0.41
C CYS A 157 -15.24 -6.04 -0.88
N PRO A 158 -15.99 -4.92 -0.76
CA PRO A 158 -16.53 -4.18 -1.92
C PRO A 158 -15.46 -3.37 -2.65
N LEU A 159 -14.32 -3.05 -2.01
CA LEU A 159 -13.20 -2.37 -2.63
C LEU A 159 -12.09 -3.35 -3.07
N SER A 160 -11.30 -2.93 -4.06
CA SER A 160 -10.08 -3.58 -4.51
C SER A 160 -8.97 -2.53 -4.51
N LEU A 161 -7.98 -2.67 -3.62
CA LEU A 161 -6.82 -1.77 -3.60
C LEU A 161 -5.97 -1.90 -4.87
N VAL A 162 -6.03 -3.07 -5.52
CA VAL A 162 -5.33 -3.33 -6.78
C VAL A 162 -5.94 -2.50 -7.92
N ASP A 163 -7.26 -2.35 -7.94
CA ASP A 163 -7.95 -1.56 -8.97
C ASP A 163 -7.63 -0.06 -8.80
N TRP A 164 -7.52 0.41 -7.56
CA TRP A 164 -7.05 1.77 -7.26
C TRP A 164 -5.62 2.01 -7.75
N ALA A 165 -4.72 1.04 -7.55
CA ALA A 165 -3.34 1.13 -8.03
C ALA A 165 -3.26 1.20 -9.57
N GLN A 166 -4.24 0.62 -10.26
CA GLN A 166 -4.38 0.69 -11.72
C GLN A 166 -5.08 1.97 -12.20
N GLY A 167 -5.61 2.81 -11.29
CA GLY A 167 -6.29 4.06 -11.60
C GLY A 167 -7.80 3.92 -11.80
N TYR A 168 -8.40 2.78 -11.44
CA TYR A 168 -9.85 2.58 -11.43
C TYR A 168 -10.42 2.91 -10.05
N TYR A 169 -11.14 4.03 -9.93
CA TYR A 169 -11.67 4.52 -8.64
C TYR A 169 -13.13 4.10 -8.37
N ASN A 170 -13.58 2.99 -8.94
CA ASN A 170 -14.96 2.52 -8.80
C ASN A 170 -15.14 1.75 -7.48
N ALA A 171 -15.19 2.45 -6.35
CA ALA A 171 -15.57 1.85 -5.07
C ALA A 171 -17.07 2.08 -4.81
N PRO A 172 -17.85 1.04 -4.49
CA PRO A 172 -19.19 1.22 -3.91
C PRO A 172 -19.08 2.05 -2.62
N ALA A 173 -20.06 2.92 -2.35
CA ALA A 173 -20.09 3.69 -1.11
C ALA A 173 -20.02 2.76 0.12
N PRO A 174 -19.30 3.15 1.20
CA PRO A 174 -19.20 2.33 2.39
C PRO A 174 -20.58 2.09 3.01
N ILE A 175 -20.75 0.94 3.67
CA ILE A 175 -21.99 0.62 4.37
C ILE A 175 -21.96 1.40 5.69
N VAL A 176 -22.53 2.60 5.67
CA VAL A 176 -22.55 3.50 6.83
C VAL A 176 -23.86 3.30 7.59
N ASP A 177 -23.78 2.80 8.83
CA ASP A 177 -24.88 2.82 9.80
C ASP A 177 -25.14 4.27 10.24
N THR A 178 -25.88 5.03 9.44
CA THR A 178 -26.24 6.44 9.73
C THR A 178 -26.99 6.62 11.05
N ALA A 179 -27.58 5.55 11.58
CA ALA A 179 -28.24 5.53 12.88
C ALA A 179 -27.28 5.62 14.07
N LYS A 180 -26.04 5.11 13.95
CA LYS A 180 -25.04 5.14 15.05
C LYS A 180 -24.14 6.37 15.00
N SER A 181 -23.91 6.92 13.81
CA SER A 181 -23.07 8.10 13.62
C SER A 181 -23.59 8.93 12.44
N PRO A 182 -24.49 9.90 12.66
CA PRO A 182 -25.12 10.68 11.58
C PRO A 182 -24.14 11.58 10.82
N TRP A 183 -23.04 11.97 11.46
CA TRP A 183 -22.05 12.92 10.92
C TRP A 183 -21.04 12.30 9.96
N THR A 184 -21.00 10.97 9.81
CA THR A 184 -20.03 10.28 8.94
C THR A 184 -20.29 10.50 7.45
N LEU A 185 -21.49 10.93 7.06
CA LEU A 185 -21.80 11.35 5.68
C LEU A 185 -21.21 12.73 5.33
N PHE A 186 -20.83 13.52 6.34
CA PHE A 186 -20.36 14.89 6.17
C PHE A 186 -18.90 15.09 6.62
N SER A 187 -18.27 14.06 7.19
CA SER A 187 -16.87 14.14 7.62
C SER A 187 -15.93 13.83 6.45
N SER A 188 -15.38 14.86 5.83
CA SER A 188 -14.07 14.75 5.18
C SER A 188 -13.03 14.74 6.31
N SER A 189 -12.55 13.55 6.69
CA SER A 189 -11.52 13.42 7.72
C SER A 189 -10.19 13.99 7.20
N TYR A 190 -9.97 15.28 7.42
CA TYR A 190 -8.66 15.92 7.40
C TYR A 190 -8.40 16.42 8.83
N ASN A 191 -7.89 15.52 9.67
CA ASN A 191 -7.30 15.70 11.00
C ASN A 191 -6.78 14.28 11.34
N ASP A 192 -5.52 14.02 11.69
CA ASP A 192 -4.69 14.72 12.68
C ASP A 192 -3.20 14.81 12.29
N LEU A 193 -2.62 15.96 12.65
CA LEU A 193 -1.21 16.18 12.99
C LEU A 193 -1.15 16.32 14.51
#